data_AF-Q2LTC3-F1
#
_entry.id   AF-Q2LTC3-F1
#
_cell.length_a   1.000
_cell.length_b   1.000
_cell.length_c   1.000
_cell.angle_alpha   90.00
_cell.angle_beta   90.00
_cell.angle_gamma   90.00
#
_symmetry.space_group_name_H-M   'P 1'
#
loop_
_entity.id
_entity.type
_entity.pdbx_description
1 polymer ?
#
loop_
_entity_poly.entity_id
_entity_poly.type
_entity_poly.pdbx_seq_one_letter_code
_entity_poly.pdbx_strand_id
1 'polypeptide(L)'
;MIPGVFQNQRHRVFGMKFFMVSSCLRISAKEITVDSNQRITCKQCGTCCLAHISAYASGEDIERWNREGRDDILHIIEHEHAMWVGDHLVSSLDGHYLHGCPFLTWEGAHYACSIYVTRPSVCRNYEPGSSEICPQFKRTEK
;
A
#
# COMPACT_ATOMS: atom_id res chain seq x y z
N MET A 1 2.77 5.09 48.02
CA MET A 1 2.71 4.24 49.23
C MET A 1 1.27 4.26 49.74
N ILE A 2 0.46 3.29 49.34
CA ILE A 2 -0.87 3.04 49.92
C ILE A 2 -0.92 1.53 50.19
N PRO A 3 -1.01 1.11 51.47
CA PRO A 3 -1.25 -0.26 51.85
C PRO A 3 -2.76 -0.52 51.97
N GLY A 4 -3.20 -1.76 51.80
CA GLY A 4 -4.58 -2.13 52.13
C GLY A 4 -5.02 -3.45 51.53
N VAL A 5 -4.81 -4.52 52.28
CA VAL A 5 -5.25 -5.90 52.02
C VAL A 5 -6.66 -6.11 52.62
N PHE A 6 -7.31 -7.22 52.23
CA PHE A 6 -8.50 -7.88 52.80
C PHE A 6 -9.85 -7.31 52.31
N GLN A 7 -10.77 -8.09 51.76
CA GLN A 7 -11.29 -9.34 52.31
C GLN A 7 -11.67 -10.40 51.26
N ASN A 8 -11.42 -11.65 51.65
CA ASN A 8 -11.83 -12.90 51.03
C ASN A 8 -12.99 -13.46 51.84
N GLN A 9 -14.17 -13.68 51.24
CA GLN A 9 -15.10 -14.75 51.66
C GLN A 9 -15.99 -15.22 50.50
N ARG A 10 -15.84 -16.53 50.22
CA ARG A 10 -16.85 -17.57 49.93
C ARG A 10 -17.98 -17.23 48.96
N HIS A 11 -18.15 -18.06 47.93
CA HIS A 11 -19.39 -18.84 47.77
C HIS A 11 -19.11 -20.16 47.01
N ARG A 12 -19.57 -21.25 47.61
CA ARG A 12 -19.63 -22.62 47.05
C ARG A 12 -20.61 -22.66 45.88
N VAL A 13 -20.24 -23.33 44.79
CA VAL A 13 -21.20 -23.98 43.88
C VAL A 13 -20.53 -25.28 43.40
N PHE A 14 -20.86 -26.39 44.06
CA PHE A 14 -21.76 -27.44 43.57
C PHE A 14 -21.31 -28.07 42.24
N GLY A 15 -20.83 -29.31 42.38
CA GLY A 15 -20.40 -30.13 41.26
C GLY A 15 -21.56 -30.58 40.40
N MET A 16 -21.25 -30.75 39.11
CA MET A 16 -21.99 -31.64 38.24
C MET A 16 -20.96 -32.40 37.42
N LYS A 17 -20.80 -33.68 37.73
CA LYS A 17 -20.01 -34.63 36.96
C LYS A 17 -20.65 -34.73 35.58
N PHE A 18 -20.09 -34.03 34.60
CA PHE A 18 -20.47 -34.21 33.22
C PHE A 18 -19.87 -35.54 32.74
N PHE A 19 -20.78 -36.48 32.49
CA PHE A 19 -20.46 -37.79 31.96
C PHE A 19 -19.82 -37.65 30.58
N MET A 20 -18.76 -38.43 30.43
CA MET A 20 -17.98 -38.68 29.24
C MET A 20 -18.87 -39.11 28.08
N VAL A 21 -18.93 -38.32 27.01
CA VAL A 21 -19.29 -38.83 25.68
C VAL A 21 -18.09 -38.56 24.79
N SER A 22 -17.28 -39.61 24.66
CA SER A 22 -16.19 -39.69 23.70
C SER A 22 -16.77 -39.65 22.30
N SER A 23 -16.80 -38.47 21.70
CA SER A 23 -16.93 -38.32 20.24
C SER A 23 -15.60 -37.80 19.73
N CYS A 24 -14.79 -38.75 19.28
CA CYS A 24 -13.54 -38.51 18.56
C CYS A 24 -13.90 -37.91 17.18
N LEU A 25 -14.28 -36.63 17.15
CA LEU A 25 -14.32 -35.89 15.89
C LEU A 25 -12.89 -35.52 15.54
N ARG A 26 -12.28 -36.34 14.67
CA ARG A 26 -11.05 -36.00 13.95
C ARG A 26 -11.33 -34.79 13.08
N ILE A 27 -11.08 -33.59 13.60
CA ILE A 27 -10.96 -32.41 12.76
C ILE A 27 -9.63 -32.58 12.03
N SER A 28 -9.71 -33.00 10.77
CA SER A 28 -8.57 -33.02 9.86
C SER A 28 -8.02 -31.60 9.77
N ALA A 29 -6.86 -31.36 10.37
CA ALA A 29 -6.09 -30.15 10.13
C ALA A 29 -5.80 -30.12 8.62
N LYS A 30 -6.55 -29.31 7.88
CA LYS A 30 -6.12 -28.88 6.55
C LYS A 30 -4.93 -27.96 6.81
N GLU A 31 -3.74 -28.47 6.57
CA GLU A 31 -2.55 -27.63 6.42
C GLU A 31 -2.86 -26.61 5.33
N ILE A 32 -3.12 -25.37 5.76
CA ILE A 32 -3.19 -24.22 4.85
C ILE A 32 -1.74 -23.93 4.51
N THR A 33 -1.27 -24.50 3.40
CA THR A 33 -0.04 -24.07 2.77
C THR A 33 -0.29 -22.66 2.21
N VAL A 34 0.06 -21.64 2.99
CA VAL A 34 0.15 -20.27 2.49
C VAL A 34 1.34 -20.26 1.54
N ASP A 35 1.05 -20.39 0.24
CA ASP A 35 2.05 -20.21 -0.82
C ASP A 35 2.50 -18.75 -0.82
N SER A 36 3.54 -18.46 -0.05
CA SER A 36 4.12 -17.13 0.18
C SER A 36 4.89 -16.60 -1.04
N ASN A 37 4.82 -17.28 -2.19
CA ASN A 37 5.62 -16.97 -3.37
C ASN A 37 4.79 -16.80 -4.67
N GLN A 38 3.50 -16.49 -4.57
CA GLN A 38 2.75 -16.04 -5.73
C GLN A 38 3.07 -14.57 -6.02
N ARG A 39 3.79 -14.31 -7.13
CA ARG A 39 4.00 -12.95 -7.62
C ARG A 39 2.65 -12.32 -7.98
N ILE A 40 2.27 -11.27 -7.25
CA ILE A 40 1.05 -10.51 -7.51
C ILE A 40 1.23 -9.71 -8.81
N THR A 41 0.32 -9.90 -9.76
CA THR A 41 0.33 -9.14 -11.03
C THR A 41 -0.32 -7.76 -10.84
N CYS A 42 0.24 -6.72 -11.47
CA CYS A 42 -0.34 -5.38 -11.42
C CYS A 42 -1.68 -5.34 -12.16
N LYS A 43 -2.72 -4.81 -11.51
CA LYS A 43 -4.06 -4.63 -12.12
C LYS A 43 -4.20 -3.37 -12.98
N GLN A 44 -3.16 -2.56 -13.10
CA GLN A 44 -3.21 -1.29 -13.83
C GLN A 44 -4.35 -0.36 -13.34
N CYS A 45 -4.56 -0.34 -12.02
CA CYS A 45 -5.65 0.40 -11.37
C CYS A 45 -5.38 1.90 -11.19
N GLY A 46 -4.16 2.38 -11.44
CA GLY A 46 -3.81 3.80 -11.34
C GLY A 46 -3.65 4.36 -9.91
N THR A 47 -3.97 3.61 -8.84
CA THR A 47 -3.95 4.15 -7.47
C THR A 47 -2.58 4.70 -7.04
N CYS A 48 -1.49 4.04 -7.40
CA CYS A 48 -0.13 4.54 -7.12
C CYS A 48 0.20 5.84 -7.90
N CYS A 49 -0.38 6.02 -9.09
CA CYS A 49 -0.23 7.25 -9.87
C CYS A 49 -1.06 8.39 -9.26
N LEU A 50 -2.27 8.11 -8.80
CA LEU A 50 -3.13 9.08 -8.10
C LEU A 50 -2.54 9.48 -6.74
N ALA A 51 -1.78 8.59 -6.11
CA ALA A 51 -1.02 8.87 -4.88
C ALA A 51 0.31 9.61 -5.13
N HIS A 52 0.56 10.12 -6.34
CA HIS A 52 1.76 10.89 -6.69
C HIS A 52 3.10 10.20 -6.39
N ILE A 53 3.19 8.87 -6.46
CA ILE A 53 4.47 8.17 -6.23
C ILE A 53 5.56 8.67 -7.19
N SER A 54 5.20 9.07 -8.41
CA SER A 54 6.13 9.64 -9.39
C SER A 54 6.76 10.97 -8.99
N ALA A 55 6.17 11.71 -8.03
CA ALA A 55 6.75 12.96 -7.52
C ALA A 55 8.06 12.71 -6.75
N TYR A 56 8.34 11.46 -6.37
CA TYR A 56 9.60 11.03 -5.77
C TYR A 56 10.63 10.55 -6.81
N ALA A 57 10.56 11.03 -8.06
CA ALA A 57 11.61 10.78 -9.04
C ALA A 57 12.97 11.24 -8.51
N SER A 58 14.00 10.39 -8.64
CA SER A 58 15.32 10.70 -8.10
C SER A 58 16.10 11.67 -9.01
N GLY A 59 17.17 12.26 -8.49
CA GLY A 59 18.10 13.03 -9.33
C GLY A 59 18.67 12.19 -10.49
N GLU A 60 18.93 10.90 -10.27
CA GLU A 60 19.37 9.98 -11.32
C GLU A 60 18.31 9.77 -12.42
N ASP A 61 17.02 9.79 -12.07
CA ASP A 61 15.93 9.74 -13.04
C ASP A 61 15.92 11.00 -13.92
N ILE A 62 16.09 12.18 -13.29
CA ILE A 62 16.17 13.47 -14.00
C ILE A 62 17.40 13.54 -14.92
N GLU A 63 18.57 13.15 -14.43
CA GLU A 63 19.79 13.11 -15.23
C GLU A 63 19.68 12.12 -16.40
N ARG A 64 19.05 10.96 -16.19
CA ARG A 64 18.78 10.01 -17.25
C ARG A 64 17.88 10.62 -18.32
N TRP A 65 16.77 11.26 -17.95
CA TRP A 65 15.87 11.90 -18.92
C TRP A 65 16.55 13.01 -19.72
N ASN A 66 17.44 13.79 -19.10
CA ASN A 66 18.30 14.75 -19.80
C ASN A 66 19.18 14.07 -20.85
N ARG A 67 19.87 12.98 -20.49
CA ARG A 67 20.72 12.23 -21.45
C ARG A 67 19.91 11.56 -22.57
N GLU A 68 18.68 11.14 -22.27
CA GLU A 68 17.75 10.54 -23.24
C GLU A 68 17.08 11.60 -24.14
N GLY A 69 17.26 12.89 -23.90
CA GLY A 69 16.59 13.97 -24.64
C GLY A 69 15.07 13.98 -24.44
N ARG A 70 14.60 13.61 -23.25
CA ARG A 70 13.17 13.53 -22.89
C ARG A 70 12.64 14.87 -22.39
N ASP A 71 12.76 15.89 -23.23
CA ASP A 71 12.29 17.25 -22.94
C ASP A 71 10.77 17.27 -22.69
N ASP A 72 10.02 16.33 -23.28
CA ASP A 72 8.59 16.13 -23.03
C ASP A 72 8.28 15.82 -21.56
N ILE A 73 9.14 15.04 -20.89
CA ILE A 73 9.02 14.70 -19.47
C ILE A 73 9.52 15.86 -18.61
N LEU A 74 10.70 16.39 -18.94
CA LEU A 74 11.37 17.44 -18.17
C LEU A 74 10.53 18.71 -18.12
N HIS A 75 9.93 19.10 -19.24
CA HIS A 75 9.06 20.26 -19.32
C HIS A 75 7.86 20.15 -18.38
N ILE A 76 7.22 18.98 -18.31
CA ILE A 76 6.10 18.73 -17.39
C ILE A 76 6.58 18.87 -15.94
N ILE A 77 7.69 18.23 -15.56
CA ILE A 77 8.21 18.30 -14.19
C ILE A 77 8.54 19.75 -13.79
N GLU A 78 9.14 20.51 -14.69
CA GLU A 78 9.46 21.92 -14.46
C GLU A 78 8.19 22.75 -14.31
N HIS A 79 7.18 22.58 -15.19
CA HIS A 79 5.98 23.41 -15.20
C HIS A 79 4.99 23.11 -14.07
N GLU A 80 4.90 21.85 -13.63
CA GLU A 80 4.02 21.47 -12.54
C GLU A 80 4.46 22.12 -11.21
N HIS A 81 5.75 22.46 -11.07
CA HIS A 81 6.31 23.14 -9.90
C HIS A 81 5.79 22.56 -8.57
N ALA A 82 5.68 21.22 -8.55
CA ALA A 82 4.93 20.49 -7.56
C ALA A 82 5.56 20.60 -6.17
N MET A 83 4.79 21.05 -5.20
CA MET A 83 5.17 21.13 -3.80
C MET A 83 4.14 20.43 -2.91
N TRP A 84 4.61 19.80 -1.83
CA TRP A 84 3.72 19.22 -0.83
C TRP A 84 3.24 20.32 0.14
N VAL A 85 1.92 20.41 0.30
CA VAL A 85 1.26 21.23 1.32
C VAL A 85 0.35 20.31 2.13
N GLY A 86 0.83 19.90 3.31
CA GLY A 86 0.17 18.87 4.11
C GLY A 86 0.22 17.51 3.41
N ASP A 87 -0.94 16.94 3.14
CA ASP A 87 -1.15 15.66 2.45
C ASP A 87 -1.51 15.80 0.97
N HIS A 88 -1.44 17.01 0.42
CA HIS A 88 -1.76 17.31 -0.97
C HIS A 88 -0.56 17.87 -1.73
N LEU A 89 -0.54 17.61 -3.04
CA LEU A 89 0.43 18.19 -3.97
C LEU A 89 -0.23 19.38 -4.67
N VAL A 90 0.45 20.51 -4.70
CA VAL A 90 -0.02 21.73 -5.37
C VAL A 90 1.08 22.32 -6.25
N SER A 91 0.69 23.07 -7.28
CA SER A 91 1.63 23.90 -8.03
C SER A 91 2.07 25.08 -7.17
N SER A 92 3.38 25.28 -7.03
CA SER A 92 3.91 26.44 -6.29
C SER A 92 3.77 27.78 -7.02
N LEU A 93 3.38 27.78 -8.30
CA LEU A 93 3.20 29.01 -9.07
C LEU A 93 1.89 29.73 -8.74
N ASP A 94 0.80 28.98 -8.60
CA ASP A 94 -0.57 29.50 -8.51
C ASP A 94 -1.43 28.79 -7.44
N GLY A 95 -0.90 27.74 -6.82
CA GLY A 95 -1.53 27.04 -5.70
C GLY A 95 -2.63 26.05 -6.10
N HIS A 96 -2.82 25.74 -7.38
CA HIS A 96 -3.83 24.76 -7.79
C HIS A 96 -3.43 23.34 -7.39
N TYR A 97 -4.43 22.49 -7.15
CA TYR A 97 -4.23 21.09 -6.76
C TYR A 97 -3.79 20.22 -7.93
N LEU A 98 -2.77 19.41 -7.69
CA LEU A 98 -2.37 18.34 -8.59
C LEU A 98 -3.15 17.08 -8.22
N HIS A 99 -3.96 16.57 -9.14
CA HIS A 99 -4.92 15.49 -8.89
C HIS A 99 -4.36 14.08 -9.15
N GLY A 100 -3.14 13.98 -9.67
CA GLY A 100 -2.46 12.72 -9.90
C GLY A 100 -1.18 12.89 -10.70
N CYS A 101 -0.51 11.77 -10.97
CA CYS A 101 0.61 11.74 -11.90
C CYS A 101 0.23 12.30 -13.29
N PRO A 102 0.98 13.26 -13.84
CA PRO A 102 0.67 13.86 -15.15
C PRO A 102 0.83 12.88 -16.32
N PHE A 103 1.53 11.76 -16.10
CA PHE A 103 1.73 10.71 -17.10
C PHE A 103 0.66 9.61 -17.06
N LEU A 104 -0.36 9.75 -16.21
CA LEU A 104 -1.46 8.81 -16.09
C LEU A 104 -2.46 8.99 -17.24
N THR A 105 -2.79 7.90 -17.91
CA THR A 105 -3.75 7.87 -19.03
C THR A 105 -4.79 6.77 -18.82
N TRP A 106 -5.98 6.93 -19.40
CA TRP A 106 -7.07 5.96 -19.33
C TRP A 106 -7.31 5.34 -20.71
N GLU A 107 -7.21 4.01 -20.81
CA GLU A 107 -7.39 3.24 -22.06
C GLU A 107 -8.79 2.60 -22.17
N GLY A 108 -9.79 3.14 -21.48
CA GLY A 108 -11.18 2.66 -21.55
C GLY A 108 -11.51 1.55 -20.54
N ALA A 109 -10.58 0.64 -20.26
CA ALA A 109 -10.76 -0.45 -19.29
C ALA A 109 -9.77 -0.43 -18.12
N HIS A 110 -8.59 0.15 -18.33
CA HIS A 110 -7.50 0.19 -17.36
C HIS A 110 -6.67 1.45 -17.54
N TYR A 111 -5.83 1.76 -16.55
CA TYR A 111 -4.91 2.88 -16.64
C TYR A 111 -3.58 2.47 -17.27
N ALA A 112 -3.00 3.39 -18.05
CA ALA A 112 -1.67 3.25 -18.63
C ALA A 112 -0.78 4.44 -18.25
N CYS A 113 0.53 4.25 -18.39
CA CYS A 113 1.52 5.30 -18.17
C CYS A 113 2.14 5.68 -19.51
N SER A 114 2.02 6.94 -19.92
CA SER A 114 2.55 7.42 -21.20
C SER A 114 4.08 7.31 -21.30
N ILE A 115 4.77 7.28 -20.16
CA ILE A 115 6.23 7.15 -20.08
C ILE A 115 6.68 5.76 -19.58
N TYR A 116 5.84 4.73 -19.71
CA TYR A 116 6.03 3.41 -19.06
C TYR A 116 7.46 2.87 -19.13
N VAL A 117 8.11 2.98 -20.30
CA VAL A 117 9.47 2.47 -20.55
C VAL A 117 10.53 3.20 -19.71
N THR A 118 10.47 4.53 -19.62
CA THR A 118 11.44 5.36 -18.91
C THR A 118 10.93 5.88 -17.55
N ARG A 119 9.91 5.22 -16.98
CA ARG A 119 9.38 5.55 -15.65
C ARG A 119 10.49 5.71 -14.62
N PRO A 120 10.31 6.61 -13.63
CA PRO A 120 11.28 6.79 -12.58
C PRO A 120 11.46 5.50 -11.77
N SER A 121 12.63 5.37 -11.16
CA SER A 121 13.06 4.22 -10.36
C SER A 121 12.01 3.82 -9.31
N VAL A 122 11.45 4.80 -8.59
CA VAL A 122 10.40 4.58 -7.58
C VAL A 122 9.15 3.90 -8.15
N CYS A 123 8.76 4.21 -9.39
CA CYS A 123 7.63 3.58 -10.06
C CYS A 123 8.00 2.22 -10.67
N ARG A 124 9.22 2.08 -11.20
CA ARG A 124 9.69 0.82 -11.81
C ARG A 124 9.85 -0.29 -10.76
N ASN A 125 10.31 0.07 -9.57
CA ASN A 125 10.56 -0.85 -8.47
C ASN A 125 9.33 -1.09 -7.58
N TYR A 126 8.20 -0.43 -7.86
CA TYR A 126 6.99 -0.58 -7.07
C TYR A 126 6.31 -1.93 -7.35
N GLU A 127 6.35 -2.82 -6.37
CA GLU A 127 5.75 -4.15 -6.46
C GLU A 127 4.24 -4.11 -6.11
N PRO A 128 3.37 -4.77 -6.89
CA PRO A 128 1.94 -4.85 -6.56
C PRO A 128 1.70 -5.50 -5.20
N GLY A 129 0.94 -4.83 -4.33
CA GLY A 129 0.64 -5.31 -2.98
C GLY A 129 1.72 -5.05 -1.93
N SER A 130 2.79 -4.30 -2.27
CA SER A 130 3.88 -3.98 -1.35
C SER A 130 3.57 -2.90 -0.30
N SER A 131 2.57 -2.05 -0.55
CA SER A 131 2.17 -0.98 0.37
C SER A 131 0.68 -0.74 0.40
N GLU A 132 0.18 -0.08 1.44
CA GLU A 132 -1.25 0.26 1.64
C GLU A 132 -1.86 1.10 0.50
N ILE A 133 -1.02 1.73 -0.34
CA ILE A 133 -1.45 2.44 -1.55
C ILE A 133 -2.02 1.46 -2.60
N CYS A 134 -1.52 0.22 -2.64
CA CYS A 134 -1.99 -0.76 -3.61
C CYS A 134 -3.30 -1.40 -3.12
N PRO A 135 -4.37 -1.44 -3.93
CA PRO A 135 -5.60 -2.16 -3.58
C PRO A 135 -5.43 -3.68 -3.37
N GLN A 136 -4.28 -4.22 -3.75
CA GLN A 136 -3.93 -5.64 -3.56
C GLN A 136 -3.15 -5.89 -2.27
N PHE A 137 -2.87 -4.85 -1.48
CA PHE A 137 -2.21 -4.98 -0.19
C PHE A 137 -3.09 -5.75 0.79
N LYS A 138 -2.48 -6.70 1.51
CA LYS A 138 -3.14 -7.46 2.57
C LYS A 138 -2.36 -7.23 3.86
N ARG A 139 -3.01 -6.63 4.86
CA ARG A 139 -2.43 -6.52 6.20
C ARG A 139 -2.37 -7.93 6.78
N THR A 140 -1.18 -8.45 7.03
CA THR A 140 -1.03 -9.66 7.84
C THR A 140 -1.32 -9.27 9.29
N GLU A 141 -2.45 -9.75 9.80
CA GLU A 141 -2.73 -9.69 11.23
C GLU A 141 -1.60 -10.44 11.96
N LYS A 142 -0.97 -9.77 12.93
CA LYS A 142 0.04 -10.36 13.83
C LYS A 142 -0.61 -10.67 15.16
#